data_AF-A0A0F3IHI9-F1
#
_entry.id   AF-A0A0F3IHI9-F1
#
_cell.length_a   1.000
_cell.length_b   1.000
_cell.length_c   1.000
_cell.angle_alpha   90.00
_cell.angle_beta   90.00
_cell.angle_gamma   90.00
#
_symmetry.space_group_name_H-M   'P 1'
#
loop_
_entity.id
_entity.type
_entity.pdbx_description
1 polymer ?
#
loop_
_entity_poly.entity_id
_entity_poly.type
_entity_poly.pdbx_seq_one_letter_code
_entity_poly.pdbx_strand_id
1 'polypeptide(L)'
;MGALLSLSRFIDRLNEFVGGNIKWFLLVAVIVCTVNALIRYLFDNSSNAWLELQWYLFAAVFLPGAGYTLLRNEHVRIDVIIGRFSPQARAKVEIFGTLVFLMPVVLLILYLSFPMVWDSFIHSEMSSNA
;
A
#
# COMPACT_ATOMS: atom_id res chain seq x y z
N MET A 1 -26.66 -3.78 14.17
CA MET A 1 -26.27 -3.02 12.96
C MET A 1 -25.42 -1.77 13.26
N GLY A 2 -25.65 -1.04 14.37
CA GLY A 2 -24.86 0.17 14.69
C GLY A 2 -23.35 -0.04 14.81
N ALA A 3 -22.91 -1.15 15.42
CA ALA A 3 -21.49 -1.46 15.60
C ALA A 3 -20.73 -1.72 14.28
N LEU A 4 -21.36 -2.39 13.31
CA LEU A 4 -20.75 -2.61 11.99
C LEU A 4 -20.62 -1.30 11.21
N LEU A 5 -21.62 -0.42 11.32
CA LEU A 5 -21.59 0.90 10.70
C LEU A 5 -20.61 1.85 11.39
N SER A 6 -20.37 1.72 12.69
CA SER A 6 -19.33 2.50 13.38
C SER A 6 -17.93 2.01 13.00
N LEU A 7 -17.75 0.68 12.86
CA LEU A 7 -16.49 0.10 12.41
C LEU A 7 -16.15 0.54 10.98
N SER A 8 -17.11 0.49 10.04
CA SER A 8 -16.91 0.99 8.67
C SER A 8 -16.45 2.45 8.69
N ARG A 9 -17.18 3.32 9.41
CA ARG A 9 -16.84 4.75 9.52
C ARG A 9 -15.47 5.02 10.16
N PHE A 10 -14.98 4.10 10.98
CA PHE A 10 -13.63 4.18 11.54
C PHE A 10 -12.57 3.81 10.50
N ILE A 11 -12.77 2.71 9.78
CA ILE A 11 -11.89 2.27 8.69
C ILE A 11 -11.83 3.33 7.58
N ASP A 12 -12.98 3.90 7.20
CA ASP A 12 -13.06 4.94 6.18
C ASP A 12 -12.27 6.18 6.61
N ARG A 13 -12.42 6.62 7.86
CA ARG A 13 -11.65 7.75 8.41
C ARG A 13 -10.15 7.49 8.45
N LEU A 14 -9.74 6.27 8.81
CA LEU A 14 -8.34 5.89 8.82
C LEU A 14 -7.77 5.94 7.40
N ASN A 15 -8.48 5.37 6.43
CA ASN A 15 -8.09 5.40 5.02
C ASN A 15 -8.03 6.82 4.46
N GLU A 16 -8.99 7.69 4.80
CA GLU A 16 -8.96 9.10 4.37
C GLU A 16 -7.81 9.88 5.01
N PHE A 17 -7.53 9.65 6.29
CA PHE A 17 -6.39 10.26 6.96
C PHE A 17 -5.08 9.81 6.32
N VAL A 18 -4.89 8.51 6.17
CA VAL A 18 -3.67 7.97 5.57
C VAL A 18 -3.54 8.44 4.12
N GLY A 19 -4.58 8.29 3.30
CA GLY A 19 -4.62 8.74 1.91
C GLY A 19 -4.34 10.23 1.74
N GLY A 20 -4.88 11.06 2.63
CA GLY A 20 -4.62 12.50 2.65
C GLY A 20 -3.17 12.87 2.96
N ASN A 21 -2.45 12.03 3.72
CA ASN A 21 -1.06 12.24 4.10
C ASN A 21 -0.06 11.63 3.09
N ILE A 22 -0.46 10.64 2.28
CA ILE A 22 0.41 9.99 1.28
C ILE A 22 1.04 10.99 0.32
N LYS A 23 0.33 12.09 -0.02
CA LYS A 23 0.87 13.15 -0.91
C LYS A 23 2.19 13.73 -0.42
N TRP A 24 2.40 13.80 0.89
CA TRP A 24 3.65 14.29 1.47
C TRP A 24 4.78 13.27 1.32
N PHE A 25 4.50 11.99 1.54
CA PHE A 25 5.45 10.90 1.28
C PHE A 25 5.84 10.83 -0.19
N LEU A 26 4.89 11.04 -1.10
CA LEU A 26 5.15 11.11 -2.53
C LEU A 26 6.08 12.29 -2.87
N LEU A 27 5.83 13.46 -2.30
CA LEU A 27 6.71 14.63 -2.47
C LEU A 27 8.14 14.32 -2.01
N VAL A 28 8.30 13.71 -0.84
CA VAL A 28 9.62 13.29 -0.33
C VAL A 28 10.27 12.28 -1.27
N ALA A 29 9.51 11.28 -1.77
CA ALA A 29 10.02 10.29 -2.70
C ALA A 29 10.55 10.93 -3.99
N VAL A 30 9.81 11.89 -4.57
CA VAL A 30 10.24 12.62 -5.78
C VAL A 30 11.52 13.41 -5.53
N ILE A 31 11.64 14.08 -4.38
CA ILE A 31 12.86 14.82 -4.02
C ILE A 31 14.05 13.85 -3.90
N VAL A 32 13.89 12.74 -3.18
CA VAL A 32 14.95 11.74 -3.00
C VAL A 32 15.38 11.15 -4.35
N CYS A 33 14.44 10.80 -5.22
CA CYS A 33 14.73 10.32 -6.58
C CYS A 33 15.50 11.37 -7.40
N THR A 34 15.08 12.63 -7.32
CA THR A 34 15.69 13.72 -8.08
C THR A 34 17.11 14.01 -7.60
N VAL A 35 17.31 14.11 -6.29
CA VAL A 35 18.65 14.32 -5.69
C VAL A 35 19.58 13.16 -6.03
N ASN A 36 19.11 11.92 -5.90
CA ASN A 36 19.91 10.76 -6.26
C ASN A 36 20.28 10.74 -7.75
N ALA A 37 19.35 11.10 -8.64
CA ALA A 37 19.64 11.23 -10.06
C ALA A 37 20.69 12.31 -10.33
N LEU A 38 20.56 13.49 -9.71
CA LEU A 38 21.54 14.57 -9.85
C LEU A 38 22.92 14.15 -9.35
N ILE A 39 23.01 13.50 -8.19
CA ILE A 39 24.29 13.02 -7.66
C ILE A 39 24.94 12.03 -8.64
N ARG A 40 24.16 11.09 -9.16
CA ARG A 40 24.64 10.09 -10.12
C ARG A 40 25.13 10.72 -11.42
N TYR A 41 24.45 11.73 -11.94
CA TYR A 41 24.83 12.38 -13.21
C TYR A 41 25.95 13.42 -13.05
N LEU A 42 26.04 14.12 -11.92
CA LEU A 42 27.01 15.20 -11.71
C LEU A 42 28.30 14.71 -11.06
N PHE A 43 28.24 13.70 -10.20
CA PHE A 43 29.36 13.25 -9.37
C PHE A 43 29.75 11.79 -9.62
N ASP A 44 29.10 11.10 -10.57
CA ASP A 44 29.30 9.68 -10.93
C ASP A 44 29.33 8.73 -9.73
N ASN A 45 28.71 9.17 -8.62
CA ASN A 45 28.65 8.46 -7.36
C ASN A 45 27.24 7.89 -7.21
N SER A 46 27.13 6.57 -7.15
CA SER A 46 25.89 5.88 -6.84
C SER A 46 26.08 5.03 -5.59
N SER A 47 25.35 5.35 -4.52
CA SER A 47 25.29 4.50 -3.33
C SER A 47 23.97 3.73 -3.32
N ASN A 48 24.05 2.44 -3.00
CA ASN A 48 22.91 1.55 -2.94
C ASN A 48 21.89 1.98 -1.88
N ALA A 49 22.33 2.59 -0.77
CA ALA A 49 21.45 3.11 0.27
C ALA A 49 20.39 4.11 -0.27
N TRP A 50 20.76 4.98 -1.21
CA TRP A 50 19.81 5.92 -1.83
C TRP A 50 18.78 5.22 -2.71
N LEU A 51 19.18 4.13 -3.35
CA LEU A 51 18.30 3.31 -4.17
C LEU A 51 17.32 2.54 -3.28
N GLU A 52 17.79 1.92 -2.20
CA GLU A 52 16.92 1.21 -1.26
C GLU A 52 15.92 2.14 -0.58
N LEU A 53 16.34 3.34 -0.19
CA LEU A 53 15.44 4.36 0.35
C LEU A 53 14.28 4.67 -0.60
N GLN A 54 14.53 4.74 -1.91
CA GLN A 54 13.47 4.96 -2.91
C GLN A 54 12.49 3.79 -2.97
N TRP A 55 12.97 2.55 -2.89
CA TRP A 55 12.11 1.37 -2.86
C TRP A 55 11.23 1.34 -1.61
N TYR A 56 11.79 1.67 -0.44
CA TYR A 56 11.01 1.76 0.79
C TYR A 56 9.99 2.89 0.76
N LEU A 57 10.36 4.07 0.25
CA LEU A 57 9.43 5.19 0.09
C LEU A 57 8.31 4.86 -0.91
N PHE A 58 8.64 4.17 -2.00
CA PHE A 58 7.65 3.71 -2.96
C PHE A 58 6.65 2.73 -2.31
N ALA A 59 7.13 1.75 -1.56
CA ALA A 59 6.27 0.83 -0.83
C ALA A 59 5.38 1.56 0.20
N ALA A 60 5.94 2.53 0.94
CA ALA A 60 5.22 3.33 1.92
C ALA A 60 4.14 4.24 1.31
N VAL A 61 4.28 4.63 0.04
CA VAL A 61 3.26 5.39 -0.71
C VAL A 61 2.21 4.45 -1.31
N PHE A 62 2.66 3.36 -1.93
CA PHE A 62 1.80 2.49 -2.73
C PHE A 62 0.89 1.61 -1.87
N LEU A 63 1.41 0.98 -0.82
CA LEU A 63 0.64 0.07 0.03
C LEU A 63 -0.57 0.76 0.69
N PRO A 64 -0.41 1.94 1.34
CA PRO A 64 -1.56 2.62 1.92
C PRO A 64 -2.44 3.29 0.86
N GLY A 65 -1.87 3.63 -0.31
CA GLY A 65 -2.61 4.19 -1.44
C GLY A 65 -3.59 3.19 -2.05
N ALA A 66 -3.27 1.89 -2.01
CA ALA A 66 -4.17 0.84 -2.46
C ALA A 66 -5.47 0.81 -1.64
N GLY A 67 -5.40 1.00 -0.32
CA GLY A 67 -6.58 1.10 0.55
C GLY A 67 -7.43 2.33 0.27
N TYR A 68 -6.79 3.49 0.06
CA TYR A 68 -7.48 4.73 -0.26
C TYR A 68 -8.18 4.70 -1.63
N THR A 69 -7.52 4.15 -2.66
CA THR A 69 -8.11 3.98 -3.99
C THR A 69 -9.26 2.98 -3.99
N LEU A 70 -9.18 1.93 -3.16
CA LEU A 70 -10.28 0.99 -2.96
C LEU A 70 -11.49 1.69 -2.32
N LEU A 71 -11.27 2.52 -1.29
CA LEU A 71 -12.33 3.31 -0.64
C LEU A 71 -13.04 4.25 -1.63
N ARG A 72 -12.28 4.91 -2.51
CA ARG A 72 -12.82 5.83 -3.55
C ARG A 72 -13.45 5.10 -4.73
N ASN A 73 -13.42 3.77 -4.72
CA ASN A 73 -13.79 2.90 -5.81
C ASN A 73 -12.99 3.08 -7.12
N GLU A 74 -11.84 3.75 -7.07
CA GLU A 74 -10.98 4.06 -8.22
C GLU A 74 -9.98 2.94 -8.53
N HIS A 75 -9.94 1.88 -7.72
CA HIS A 75 -9.13 0.71 -8.01
C HIS A 75 -9.55 0.10 -9.36
N VAL A 76 -8.57 -0.19 -10.23
CA VAL A 76 -8.83 -0.69 -11.59
C VAL A 76 -9.55 -2.03 -11.51
N ARG A 77 -10.78 -2.09 -12.08
CA ARG A 77 -11.60 -3.30 -12.13
C ARG A 77 -11.90 -3.66 -13.57
N ILE A 78 -11.86 -4.95 -13.87
CA ILE A 78 -12.30 -5.48 -15.16
C ILE A 78 -13.79 -5.80 -15.03
N ASP A 79 -14.64 -4.79 -15.18
CA ASP A 79 -16.10 -4.88 -14.95
C ASP A 79 -16.90 -5.37 -16.18
N VAL A 80 -16.32 -6.20 -17.04
CA VAL A 80 -16.97 -6.66 -18.30
C VAL A 80 -18.26 -7.46 -18.01
N ILE A 81 -18.23 -8.28 -16.96
CA ILE A 81 -19.36 -9.14 -16.56
C ILE A 81 -20.20 -8.47 -15.47
N ILE A 82 -19.55 -7.78 -14.54
CA ILE A 82 -20.17 -7.19 -13.34
C ILE A 82 -21.01 -5.95 -13.68
N GLY A 83 -20.68 -5.24 -14.76
CA GLY A 83 -21.42 -4.06 -15.22
C GLY A 83 -22.88 -4.33 -15.63
N ARG A 84 -23.28 -5.59 -15.85
CA ARG A 84 -24.66 -5.99 -16.17
C ARG A 84 -25.50 -6.37 -14.95
N PHE A 85 -24.91 -6.44 -13.77
CA PHE A 85 -25.62 -6.84 -12.55
C PHE A 85 -26.29 -5.65 -11.85
N SER A 86 -27.33 -5.94 -11.07
CA SER A 86 -27.93 -4.95 -10.19
C SER A 86 -26.95 -4.52 -9.09
N PRO A 87 -27.09 -3.30 -8.52
CA PRO A 87 -26.18 -2.79 -7.49
C PRO A 87 -26.00 -3.73 -6.30
N GLN A 88 -27.07 -4.42 -5.91
CA GLN A 88 -27.03 -5.38 -4.80
C GLN A 88 -26.27 -6.66 -5.14
N ALA A 89 -26.40 -7.16 -6.37
CA ALA A 89 -25.65 -8.34 -6.83
C ALA A 89 -24.17 -8.02 -6.98
N ARG A 90 -23.83 -6.83 -7.50
CA ARG A 90 -22.45 -6.33 -7.58
C ARG A 90 -21.78 -6.28 -6.20
N ALA A 91 -22.43 -5.67 -5.21
CA ALA A 91 -21.89 -5.58 -3.86
C ALA A 91 -21.63 -6.95 -3.23
N LYS A 92 -22.52 -7.93 -3.45
CA LYS A 92 -22.33 -9.31 -2.96
C LYS A 92 -21.11 -9.98 -3.61
N VAL A 93 -20.93 -9.81 -4.92
CA VAL A 93 -19.78 -10.35 -5.65
C VAL A 93 -18.47 -9.69 -5.18
N GLU A 94 -18.46 -8.37 -4.97
CA GLU A 94 -17.28 -7.66 -4.46
C GLU A 94 -16.91 -8.09 -3.04
N ILE A 95 -17.90 -8.27 -2.15
CA ILE A 95 -17.67 -8.78 -0.79
C ILE A 95 -17.13 -10.20 -0.82
N PHE A 96 -17.73 -11.08 -1.62
CA PHE A 96 -17.25 -12.46 -1.79
C PHE A 96 -15.83 -12.49 -2.35
N GLY A 97 -15.57 -11.69 -3.38
CA GLY A 97 -14.26 -11.57 -4.00
C GLY A 97 -13.19 -11.14 -3.01
N THR A 98 -13.51 -10.13 -2.20
CA THR A 98 -12.62 -9.61 -1.16
C THR A 98 -12.36 -10.64 -0.07
N LEU A 99 -13.39 -11.34 0.41
CA LEU A 99 -13.26 -12.30 1.50
C LEU A 99 -12.58 -13.62 1.10
N VAL A 100 -12.79 -14.09 -0.13
CA VAL A 100 -12.34 -15.42 -0.58
C VAL A 100 -11.03 -15.36 -1.35
N PHE A 101 -10.74 -14.27 -2.06
CA PHE A 101 -9.51 -14.15 -2.84
C PHE A 101 -8.51 -13.18 -2.21
N LEU A 102 -8.94 -11.96 -1.90
CA LEU A 102 -8.01 -10.93 -1.41
C LEU A 102 -7.57 -11.18 0.04
N MET A 103 -8.52 -11.41 0.95
CA MET A 103 -8.24 -11.60 2.38
C MET A 103 -7.30 -12.78 2.67
N PRO A 104 -7.47 -13.98 2.09
CA PRO A 104 -6.57 -15.09 2.36
C PRO A 104 -5.14 -14.82 1.89
N VAL A 105 -4.97 -14.16 0.74
CA VAL A 105 -3.65 -13.78 0.22
C VAL A 105 -2.99 -12.77 1.16
N VAL A 106 -3.71 -11.74 1.59
CA VAL A 106 -3.20 -10.75 2.54
C VAL A 106 -2.80 -11.40 3.87
N LEU A 107 -3.65 -12.27 4.42
CA LEU A 107 -3.37 -12.98 5.67
C LEU A 107 -2.17 -13.93 5.53
N LEU A 108 -2.03 -14.62 4.39
CA LEU A 108 -0.89 -15.49 4.13
C LEU A 108 0.42 -14.70 4.08
N ILE A 109 0.44 -13.56 3.36
CA ILE A 109 1.61 -12.68 3.30
C ILE A 109 1.97 -12.20 4.70
N LEU A 110 1.00 -11.73 5.49
CA LEU A 110 1.24 -11.29 6.86
C LEU A 110 1.78 -12.43 7.74
N TYR A 111 1.22 -13.63 7.62
CA TYR A 111 1.66 -14.79 8.40
C TYR A 111 3.10 -15.19 8.09
N LEU A 112 3.51 -15.13 6.82
CA LEU A 112 4.86 -15.49 6.40
C LEU A 112 5.89 -14.38 6.65
N SER A 113 5.50 -13.12 6.47
CA SER A 113 6.42 -11.98 6.59
C SER A 113 6.58 -11.50 8.03
N PHE A 114 5.56 -11.62 8.89
CA PHE A 114 5.62 -11.06 10.24
C PHE A 114 6.71 -11.68 11.13
N PRO A 115 6.94 -13.02 11.15
CA PRO A 115 8.03 -13.60 11.92
C PRO A 115 9.40 -13.06 11.50
N MET A 116 9.63 -12.97 10.19
CA MET A 116 10.87 -12.41 9.63
C MET A 116 11.09 -10.95 10.06
N VAL A 117 10.05 -10.12 9.98
CA VAL A 117 10.11 -8.71 10.42
C VAL A 117 10.39 -8.63 11.91
N TRP A 118 9.76 -9.47 12.72
CA TRP A 118 9.93 -9.49 14.17
C TRP A 118 11.35 -9.91 14.57
N ASP A 119 11.89 -10.94 13.93
CA ASP A 119 13.24 -11.42 14.17
C ASP A 119 14.28 -10.36 13.76
N SER A 120 14.16 -9.78 12.57
CA SER A 120 15.06 -8.69 12.13
C SER A 120 14.99 -7.47 13.04
N PHE A 121 13.81 -7.14 13.58
CA PHE A 121 13.63 -6.02 14.52
C PHE A 121 14.35 -6.27 15.85
N ILE A 122 14.24 -7.48 16.41
CA ILE A 122 14.92 -7.84 17.67
C ILE A 122 16.44 -7.85 17.49
N HIS A 123 16.93 -8.35 16.36
CA HIS A 123 18.37 -8.44 16.06
C HIS A 123 18.95 -7.12 15.51
N SER A 124 18.12 -6.09 15.30
CA SER A 124 18.51 -4.80 14.70
C SER A 124 19.24 -4.97 13.37
N GLU A 125 18.76 -5.90 12.54
CA GLU A 125 19.34 -6.17 11.22
C GLU A 125 19.14 -4.95 10.30
N MET A 126 20.22 -4.54 9.64
CA MET A 126 20.17 -3.50 8.60
C MET A 126 20.35 -4.14 7.22
N SER A 127 19.94 -3.43 6.18
CA SER A 127 20.13 -3.91 4.81
C SER A 127 21.60 -4.22 4.54
N SER A 128 21.86 -5.41 4.01
CA SER A 128 23.19 -5.87 3.61
C SER A 128 23.80 -5.00 2.50
N ASN A 129 22.97 -4.26 1.75
CA ASN A 129 23.39 -3.42 0.64
C ASN A 129 23.52 -1.94 1.01
N ALA A 130 23.30 -1.55 2.27
CA ALA A 130 23.40 -0.15 2.72
C ALA A 130 24.86 0.33 2.79
#